data_AF-A0A967GTX5-F1
#
_entry.id   AF-A0A967GTX5-F1
#
_cell.length_a   1.000
_cell.length_b   1.000
_cell.length_c   1.000
_cell.angle_alpha   90.00
_cell.angle_beta   90.00
_cell.angle_gamma   90.00
#
_symmetry.space_group_name_H-M   'P 1'
#
loop_
_entity.id
_entity.type
_entity.pdbx_description
1 polymer ?
#
loop_
_entity_poly.entity_id
_entity_poly.type
_entity_poly.pdbx_seq_one_letter_code
_entity_poly.pdbx_strand_id
1 'polypeptide(L)'
;RLAEAGGVLGPRVATPALFLETEGTAPAVLELVAWVEVLEAIDDWEGFSGAFPRPPGEGEERGWALALARSLADLRRHLEEAGLTIAMAAGRLKNEIEAERWAALAGLERRVERRLGSWGWRSKNVALADDRPPVPQGVEQVVVAGVTDPWPVVVRRWEELGIPVKVLVGG
;
A
#
# COMPACT_ATOMS: atom_id res chain seq x y z
N ARG A 1 7.61 -32.64 20.79
CA ARG A 1 8.40 -33.66 20.06
C ARG A 1 7.72 -33.87 18.72
N LEU A 2 8.36 -33.49 17.61
CA LEU A 2 7.78 -33.46 16.25
C LEU A 2 8.62 -34.31 15.26
N ALA A 3 9.26 -35.38 15.74
CA ALA A 3 10.30 -36.08 14.97
C ALA A 3 9.99 -37.55 14.63
N GLU A 4 8.73 -37.99 14.59
CA GLU A 4 8.39 -39.39 14.24
C GLU A 4 7.19 -39.55 13.30
N ALA A 5 7.10 -38.73 12.24
CA ALA A 5 6.30 -39.07 11.08
C ALA A 5 7.09 -38.73 9.81
N GLY A 6 7.45 -39.76 9.06
CA GLY A 6 8.32 -39.69 7.89
C GLY A 6 7.79 -38.79 6.77
N GLY A 7 8.74 -38.18 6.04
CA GLY A 7 8.50 -37.27 4.93
C GLY A 7 8.70 -35.80 5.32
N VAL A 8 9.90 -35.43 5.76
CA VAL A 8 10.21 -34.10 6.29
C VAL A 8 10.32 -33.08 5.16
N LEU A 9 9.20 -32.59 4.65
CA LEU A 9 9.16 -31.20 4.21
C LEU A 9 9.22 -30.36 5.49
N GLY A 10 10.41 -29.88 5.84
CA GLY A 10 10.61 -29.01 7.00
C GLY A 10 9.72 -27.77 6.91
N PRO A 11 9.43 -27.10 8.03
CA PRO A 11 8.64 -25.88 8.01
C PRO A 11 9.30 -24.84 7.10
N ARG A 12 8.50 -24.18 6.26
CA ARG A 12 8.98 -23.06 5.46
C ARG A 12 9.19 -21.87 6.37
N VAL A 13 10.45 -21.43 6.50
CA VAL A 13 10.82 -20.24 7.27
C VAL A 13 10.86 -19.04 6.33
N ALA A 14 10.19 -17.96 6.70
CA ALA A 14 10.16 -16.70 5.95
C ALA A 14 10.08 -15.51 6.92
N THR A 15 10.45 -14.33 6.43
CA THR A 15 10.29 -13.08 7.18
C THR A 15 8.83 -12.59 7.08
N PRO A 16 8.37 -11.73 8.01
CA PRO A 16 7.03 -11.15 7.95
C PRO A 16 6.76 -10.35 6.66
N ALA A 17 7.80 -9.89 5.97
CA ALA A 17 7.69 -9.18 4.69
C ALA A 17 7.01 -10.03 3.59
N LEU A 18 7.00 -11.36 3.72
CA LEU A 18 6.25 -12.26 2.84
C LEU A 18 4.76 -11.87 2.75
N PHE A 19 4.17 -11.38 3.84
CA PHE A 19 2.76 -11.00 3.88
C PHE A 19 2.45 -9.65 3.20
N LEU A 20 3.49 -8.98 2.67
CA LEU A 20 3.39 -7.73 1.91
C LEU A 20 3.58 -7.95 0.42
N GLU A 21 3.94 -9.17 0.01
CA GLU A 21 4.05 -9.50 -1.40
C GLU A 21 2.67 -9.45 -2.05
N THR A 22 2.62 -8.81 -3.21
CA THR A 22 1.39 -8.63 -3.99
C THR A 22 1.70 -9.00 -5.43
N GLU A 23 0.77 -9.70 -6.07
CA GLU A 23 0.89 -10.08 -7.48
C GLU A 23 0.12 -9.12 -8.38
N GLY A 24 0.62 -8.96 -9.61
CA GLY A 24 -0.04 -8.12 -10.63
C GLY A 24 -0.07 -6.63 -10.29
N THR A 25 0.88 -6.15 -9.49
CA THR A 25 0.98 -4.73 -9.12
C THR A 25 1.99 -3.99 -9.99
N ALA A 26 1.73 -2.71 -10.21
CA ALA A 26 2.59 -1.84 -10.99
C ALA A 26 4.02 -1.78 -10.39
N PRO A 27 5.07 -1.93 -11.21
CA PRO A 27 6.42 -1.54 -10.81
C PRO A 27 6.48 -0.08 -10.37
N ALA A 28 7.34 0.25 -9.40
CA ALA A 28 7.46 1.60 -8.85
C ALA A 28 7.71 2.69 -9.91
N VAL A 29 8.45 2.36 -10.98
CA VAL A 29 8.66 3.29 -12.10
C VAL A 29 7.37 3.61 -12.85
N LEU A 30 6.49 2.63 -13.04
CA LEU A 30 5.19 2.85 -13.71
C LEU A 30 4.24 3.64 -12.81
N GLU A 31 4.23 3.38 -11.50
CA GLU A 31 3.51 4.25 -10.54
C GLU A 31 3.98 5.70 -10.62
N LEU A 32 5.29 5.93 -10.66
CA LEU A 32 5.85 7.27 -10.75
C LEU A 32 5.45 7.97 -12.06
N VAL A 33 5.49 7.26 -13.19
CA VAL A 33 5.04 7.80 -14.48
C VAL A 33 3.54 8.11 -14.45
N ALA A 34 2.71 7.24 -13.86
CA ALA A 34 1.27 7.51 -13.73
C ALA A 34 1.00 8.77 -12.90
N TRP A 35 1.76 8.99 -11.83
CA TRP A 35 1.68 10.24 -11.05
C TRP A 35 2.03 11.45 -11.90
N VAL A 36 3.17 11.43 -12.60
CA VAL A 36 3.58 12.55 -13.46
C VAL A 36 2.52 12.87 -14.51
N GLU A 37 2.04 11.85 -15.25
CA GLU A 37 1.02 12.06 -16.28
C GLU A 37 -0.32 12.54 -15.73
N VAL A 38 -0.68 12.14 -14.50
CA VAL A 38 -1.90 12.65 -13.85
C VAL A 38 -1.73 14.09 -13.44
N LEU A 39 -0.58 14.48 -12.89
CA LEU A 39 -0.32 15.86 -12.44
C LEU A 39 -0.24 16.83 -13.62
N GLU A 40 0.45 16.44 -14.71
CA GLU A 40 0.60 17.26 -15.92
C GLU A 40 -0.71 17.43 -16.69
N ALA A 41 -1.66 16.50 -16.54
CA ALA A 41 -2.98 16.56 -17.18
C ALA A 41 -4.01 17.41 -16.40
N ILE A 42 -3.62 18.09 -15.33
CA ILE A 42 -4.51 18.95 -14.54
C ILE A 42 -4.41 20.38 -15.04
N ASP A 43 -5.40 20.80 -15.81
CA ASP A 43 -5.54 22.18 -16.27
C ASP A 43 -6.13 23.10 -15.18
N ASP A 44 -6.98 22.53 -14.30
CA ASP A 44 -7.65 23.26 -13.22
C ASP A 44 -7.40 22.58 -11.86
N TRP A 45 -6.76 23.34 -10.97
CA TRP A 45 -6.36 22.93 -9.63
C TRP A 45 -7.34 23.34 -8.53
N GLU A 46 -8.43 24.05 -8.84
CA GLU A 46 -9.40 24.53 -7.84
C GLU A 46 -9.94 23.38 -6.98
N GLY A 47 -10.26 22.25 -7.62
CA GLY A 47 -10.72 21.02 -6.97
C GLY A 47 -9.69 20.32 -6.07
N PHE A 48 -8.43 20.80 -6.06
CA PHE A 48 -7.34 20.29 -5.24
C PHE A 48 -6.77 21.34 -4.27
N SER A 49 -7.42 22.49 -4.14
CA SER A 49 -6.99 23.61 -3.30
C SER A 49 -6.73 23.25 -1.83
N GLY A 50 -7.46 22.26 -1.28
CA GLY A 50 -7.22 21.75 0.06
C GLY A 50 -5.82 21.14 0.26
N ALA A 51 -5.22 20.58 -0.80
CA ALA A 51 -3.84 20.08 -0.78
C ALA A 51 -2.83 21.05 -1.41
N PHE A 52 -3.28 21.85 -2.37
CA PHE A 52 -2.45 22.79 -3.14
C PHE A 52 -3.12 24.16 -3.17
N PRO A 53 -2.94 25.01 -2.13
CA PRO A 53 -3.56 26.33 -2.06
C PRO A 53 -3.16 27.27 -3.21
N ARG A 54 -2.05 26.96 -3.89
CA ARG A 54 -1.66 27.56 -5.16
C ARG A 54 -1.40 26.43 -6.15
N PRO A 55 -1.77 26.58 -7.44
CA PRO A 55 -1.48 25.59 -8.46
C PRO A 55 0.03 25.30 -8.51
N PRO A 56 0.45 24.03 -8.42
CA PRO A 56 1.86 23.67 -8.57
C PRO A 56 2.31 23.90 -10.02
N GLY A 57 3.58 24.25 -10.20
CA GLY A 57 4.15 24.50 -11.53
C GLY A 57 3.98 25.92 -12.05
N GLU A 58 3.12 26.76 -11.45
CA GLU A 58 3.02 28.18 -11.80
C GLU A 58 4.31 28.92 -11.40
N GLY A 59 5.11 29.29 -12.40
CA GLY A 59 6.39 29.98 -12.19
C GLY A 59 7.53 29.08 -11.70
N GLU A 60 7.34 27.75 -11.69
CA GLU A 60 8.37 26.79 -11.32
C GLU A 60 9.22 26.33 -12.53
N GLU A 61 10.38 25.73 -12.23
CA GLU A 61 11.25 25.16 -13.26
C GLU A 61 10.62 23.91 -13.92
N ARG A 62 11.15 23.54 -15.10
CA ARG A 62 10.77 22.29 -15.77
C ARG A 62 10.99 21.10 -14.84
N GLY A 63 9.99 20.23 -14.73
CA GLY A 63 10.08 19.01 -13.93
C GLY A 63 9.42 19.07 -12.54
N TRP A 64 8.69 20.15 -12.22
CA TRP A 64 7.88 20.26 -10.99
C TRP A 64 7.02 19.01 -10.72
N ALA A 65 6.40 18.47 -11.79
CA ALA A 65 5.52 17.32 -11.70
C ALA A 65 6.25 16.06 -11.20
N LEU A 66 7.51 15.86 -11.60
CA LEU A 66 8.31 14.72 -11.15
C LEU A 66 8.68 14.83 -9.67
N ALA A 67 9.03 16.03 -9.20
CA ALA A 67 9.34 16.26 -7.79
C ALA A 67 8.10 16.02 -6.90
N LEU A 68 6.94 16.52 -7.34
CA LEU A 68 5.68 16.28 -6.63
C LEU A 68 5.25 14.81 -6.70
N ALA A 69 5.38 14.17 -7.86
CA ALA A 69 5.09 12.74 -8.04
C ALA A 69 5.91 11.87 -7.08
N ARG A 70 7.20 12.17 -6.88
CA ARG A 70 8.05 11.47 -5.91
C ARG A 70 7.54 11.62 -4.49
N SER A 71 7.20 12.85 -4.08
CA SER A 71 6.63 13.11 -2.75
C SER A 71 5.33 12.35 -2.50
N LEU A 72 4.46 12.26 -3.52
CA LEU A 72 3.19 11.53 -3.45
C LEU A 72 3.39 10.00 -3.45
N ALA A 73 4.34 9.49 -4.23
CA ALA A 73 4.73 8.08 -4.20
C ALA A 73 5.36 7.69 -2.85
N ASP A 74 6.17 8.56 -2.26
CA ASP A 74 6.74 8.35 -0.92
C ASP A 74 5.66 8.37 0.17
N LEU A 75 4.68 9.28 0.07
CA LEU A 75 3.50 9.27 0.95
C LEU A 75 2.78 7.93 0.89
N ARG A 76 2.55 7.40 -0.32
CA ARG A 76 1.92 6.09 -0.51
C ARG A 76 2.73 4.96 0.09
N ARG A 77 4.07 4.99 -0.05
CA ARG A 77 4.94 3.99 0.57
C ARG A 77 4.79 3.95 2.09
N HIS A 78 4.67 5.10 2.76
CA HIS A 78 4.42 5.14 4.21
C HIS A 78 3.06 4.56 4.60
N LEU A 79 2.05 4.63 3.73
CA LEU A 79 0.73 4.05 3.98
C LEU A 79 0.68 2.53 3.75
N GLU A 80 1.67 1.94 3.07
CA GLU A 80 1.74 0.49 2.85
C GLU A 80 1.85 -0.29 4.17
N GLU A 81 2.59 0.23 5.16
CA GLU A 81 2.76 -0.40 6.48
C GLU A 81 1.43 -0.49 7.25
N ALA A 82 0.51 0.45 7.00
CA ALA A 82 -0.85 0.42 7.53
C ALA A 82 -1.83 -0.34 6.63
N GLY A 83 -1.40 -0.75 5.43
CA GLY A 83 -2.22 -1.40 4.43
C GLY A 83 -3.34 -0.48 3.96
N LEU A 84 -3.01 0.80 3.75
CA LEU A 84 -3.95 1.85 3.38
C LEU A 84 -3.61 2.46 2.02
N THR A 85 -4.65 2.93 1.36
CA THR A 85 -4.58 3.94 0.30
C THR A 85 -4.76 5.34 0.89
N ILE A 86 -4.40 6.38 0.15
CA ILE A 86 -4.66 7.79 0.53
C ILE A 86 -6.17 7.99 0.70
N ALA A 87 -7.00 7.40 -0.16
CA ALA A 87 -8.46 7.48 -0.06
C ALA A 87 -9.01 6.86 1.23
N MET A 88 -8.46 5.73 1.68
CA MET A 88 -8.84 5.15 2.97
C MET A 88 -8.38 6.02 4.14
N ALA A 89 -7.16 6.56 4.08
CA ALA A 89 -6.65 7.48 5.09
C ALA A 89 -7.53 8.74 5.18
N ALA A 90 -7.92 9.32 4.05
CA ALA A 90 -8.84 10.45 3.99
C ALA A 90 -10.21 10.14 4.63
N GLY A 91 -10.75 8.94 4.40
CA GLY A 91 -11.98 8.51 5.05
C GLY A 91 -11.88 8.43 6.58
N ARG A 92 -10.71 8.09 7.12
CA ARG A 92 -10.44 8.07 8.57
C ARG A 92 -10.24 9.46 9.15
N LEU A 93 -9.64 10.36 8.38
CA LEU A 93 -9.29 11.73 8.80
C LEU A 93 -10.37 12.77 8.48
N LYS A 94 -11.57 12.34 8.06
CA LYS A 94 -12.65 13.22 7.58
C LYS A 94 -13.14 14.29 8.58
N ASN A 95 -12.87 14.10 9.87
CA ASN A 95 -13.27 15.03 10.94
C ASN A 95 -12.08 15.82 11.51
N GLU A 96 -10.88 15.63 10.95
CA GLU A 96 -9.66 16.28 11.40
C GLU A 96 -9.44 17.61 10.67
N ILE A 97 -8.56 18.45 11.20
CA ILE A 97 -8.22 19.77 10.63
C ILE A 97 -7.73 19.63 9.17
N GLU A 98 -7.02 18.55 8.85
CA GLU A 98 -6.50 18.29 7.50
C GLU A 98 -7.47 17.54 6.58
N ALA A 99 -8.76 17.39 6.93
CA ALA A 99 -9.71 16.59 6.15
C ALA A 99 -9.77 16.98 4.67
N GLU A 100 -9.80 18.28 4.36
CA GLU A 100 -9.85 18.79 2.98
C GLU A 100 -8.58 18.46 2.19
N ARG A 101 -7.42 18.57 2.85
CA ARG A 101 -6.13 18.19 2.26
C ARG A 101 -6.11 16.72 1.87
N TRP A 102 -6.52 15.84 2.78
CA TRP A 102 -6.56 14.41 2.52
C TRP A 102 -7.61 14.03 1.46
N ALA A 103 -8.76 14.71 1.45
CA ALA A 103 -9.78 14.51 0.41
C ALA A 103 -9.28 14.88 -0.99
N ALA A 104 -8.55 15.99 -1.11
CA ALA A 104 -7.92 16.41 -2.37
C ALA A 104 -6.86 15.39 -2.84
N LEU A 105 -5.96 14.95 -1.95
CA LEU A 105 -4.97 13.91 -2.26
C LEU A 105 -5.62 12.59 -2.69
N ALA A 106 -6.71 12.19 -2.03
CA ALA A 106 -7.49 11.03 -2.43
C ALA A 106 -8.12 11.18 -3.83
N GLY A 107 -8.49 12.41 -4.21
CA GLY A 107 -8.93 12.74 -5.56
C GLY A 107 -7.85 12.47 -6.61
N LEU A 108 -6.61 12.85 -6.33
CA LEU A 108 -5.46 12.58 -7.19
C LEU A 108 -5.14 11.08 -7.26
N GLU A 109 -5.10 10.40 -6.12
CA GLU A 109 -4.86 8.95 -6.07
C GLU A 109 -5.88 8.20 -6.95
N ARG A 110 -7.16 8.55 -6.89
CA ARG A 110 -8.19 7.95 -7.76
C ARG A 110 -7.91 8.17 -9.25
N ARG A 111 -7.33 9.30 -9.64
CA ARG A 111 -6.92 9.55 -11.04
C ARG A 111 -5.74 8.65 -11.44
N VAL A 112 -4.78 8.47 -10.53
CA VAL A 112 -3.63 7.58 -10.73
C VAL A 112 -4.04 6.12 -10.84
N GLU A 113 -4.92 5.63 -9.97
CA GLU A 113 -5.40 4.25 -10.07
C GLU A 113 -6.16 4.02 -11.39
N ARG A 114 -6.91 5.01 -11.88
CA ARG A 114 -7.53 4.93 -13.22
C ARG A 114 -6.49 4.90 -14.34
N ARG A 115 -5.43 5.69 -14.24
CA ARG A 115 -4.33 5.70 -15.22
C ARG A 115 -3.62 4.35 -15.25
N LEU A 116 -3.22 3.82 -14.09
CA LEU A 116 -2.62 2.49 -13.96
C LEU A 116 -3.56 1.41 -14.53
N GLY A 117 -4.86 1.48 -14.18
CA GLY A 117 -5.87 0.55 -14.69
C GLY A 117 -5.97 0.56 -16.21
N SER A 118 -5.84 1.73 -16.85
CA SER A 118 -5.81 1.83 -18.32
C SER A 118 -4.60 1.15 -18.96
N TRP A 119 -3.53 0.92 -18.19
CA TRP A 119 -2.33 0.18 -18.62
C TRP A 119 -2.37 -1.29 -18.22
N GLY A 120 -3.47 -1.77 -17.65
CA GLY A 120 -3.61 -3.14 -17.14
C GLY A 120 -2.92 -3.37 -15.80
N TRP A 121 -2.60 -2.30 -15.06
CA TRP A 121 -1.96 -2.38 -13.75
C TRP A 121 -2.87 -1.86 -12.64
N ARG A 122 -2.60 -2.30 -11.41
CA ARG A 122 -3.10 -1.68 -10.18
C ARG A 122 -1.93 -1.39 -9.26
N SER A 123 -2.08 -0.45 -8.35
CA SER A 123 -1.02 -0.15 -7.41
C SER A 123 -0.82 -1.19 -6.31
N LYS A 124 0.35 -1.15 -5.68
CA LYS A 124 0.62 -1.98 -4.49
C LYS A 124 -0.28 -1.62 -3.32
N ASN A 125 -0.56 -0.34 -3.06
CA ASN A 125 -1.45 0.06 -1.97
C ASN A 125 -2.87 -0.51 -2.14
N VAL A 126 -3.41 -0.51 -3.36
CA VAL A 126 -4.74 -1.09 -3.62
C VAL A 126 -4.73 -2.60 -3.39
N ALA A 127 -3.73 -3.31 -3.91
CA ALA A 127 -3.60 -4.75 -3.64
C ALA A 127 -3.42 -5.05 -2.14
N LEU A 128 -2.61 -4.25 -1.44
CA LEU A 128 -2.44 -4.35 0.01
C LEU A 128 -3.71 -4.00 0.77
N ALA A 129 -4.61 -3.18 0.24
CA ALA A 129 -5.88 -2.85 0.89
C ALA A 129 -6.97 -3.91 0.65
N ASP A 130 -7.08 -4.40 -0.58
CA ASP A 130 -8.25 -5.17 -1.05
C ASP A 130 -8.04 -6.69 -1.05
N ASP A 131 -6.82 -7.15 -1.33
CA ASP A 131 -6.59 -8.59 -1.49
C ASP A 131 -6.53 -9.28 -0.14
N ARG A 132 -6.88 -10.57 -0.11
CA ARG A 132 -6.50 -11.45 0.99
C ARG A 132 -5.10 -12.01 0.77
N PRO A 133 -4.31 -12.24 1.82
CA PRO A 133 -3.01 -12.88 1.66
C PRO A 133 -3.21 -14.30 1.13
N PRO A 134 -2.45 -14.74 0.11
CA PRO A 134 -2.51 -16.11 -0.33
C PRO A 134 -1.98 -17.03 0.77
N VAL A 135 -2.69 -18.13 1.02
CA VAL A 135 -2.16 -19.26 1.81
C VAL A 135 -1.45 -20.21 0.85
N PRO A 136 -0.14 -20.47 1.03
CA PRO A 136 0.55 -21.42 0.16
C PRO A 136 -0.09 -22.82 0.25
N GLN A 137 -0.19 -23.51 -0.87
CA GLN A 137 -0.76 -24.84 -0.92
C GLN A 137 -0.03 -25.79 0.05
N GLY A 138 -0.80 -26.55 0.84
CA GLY A 138 -0.26 -27.48 1.83
C GLY A 138 0.16 -26.85 3.16
N VAL A 139 -0.02 -25.54 3.35
CA VAL A 139 0.17 -24.89 4.65
C VAL A 139 -1.13 -24.94 5.44
N GLU A 140 -1.13 -25.70 6.54
CA GLU A 140 -2.29 -25.86 7.43
C GLU A 140 -2.27 -24.90 8.63
N GLN A 141 -1.11 -24.32 8.93
CA GLN A 141 -0.92 -23.43 10.09
C GLN A 141 0.26 -22.48 9.86
N VAL A 142 0.17 -21.27 10.40
CA VAL A 142 1.28 -20.33 10.53
C VAL A 142 1.70 -20.22 12.00
N VAL A 143 3.01 -20.30 12.25
CA VAL A 143 3.60 -20.04 13.57
C VAL A 143 4.44 -18.78 13.49
N VAL A 144 4.08 -17.77 14.27
CA VAL A 144 4.81 -16.50 14.39
C VAL A 144 5.68 -16.59 15.64
N ALA A 145 7.00 -16.62 15.46
CA ALA A 145 7.96 -16.74 16.55
C ALA A 145 9.01 -15.63 16.47
N GLY A 146 9.27 -14.94 17.59
CA GLY A 146 10.31 -13.92 17.67
C GLY A 146 10.06 -12.65 16.84
N VAL A 147 8.80 -12.38 16.46
CA VAL A 147 8.42 -11.14 15.77
C VAL A 147 7.91 -10.13 16.79
N THR A 148 8.69 -9.07 17.01
CA THR A 148 8.31 -7.93 17.85
C THR A 148 7.77 -6.81 16.98
N ASP A 149 6.67 -6.19 17.39
CA ASP A 149 6.06 -5.00 16.76
C ASP A 149 5.88 -5.12 15.22
N PRO A 150 5.17 -6.15 14.72
CA PRO A 150 4.89 -6.27 13.29
C PRO A 150 4.07 -5.07 12.78
N TRP A 151 4.30 -4.68 11.53
CA TRP A 151 3.52 -3.63 10.88
C TRP A 151 2.01 -3.98 10.91
N PRO A 152 1.12 -2.99 11.10
CA PRO A 152 -0.33 -3.24 11.20
C PRO A 152 -0.92 -4.05 10.04
N VAL A 153 -0.45 -3.81 8.81
CA VAL A 153 -0.89 -4.58 7.64
C VAL A 153 -0.54 -6.07 7.76
N VAL A 154 0.61 -6.42 8.35
CA VAL A 154 1.03 -7.81 8.53
C VAL A 154 0.13 -8.52 9.54
N VAL A 155 -0.21 -7.84 10.63
CA VAL A 155 -1.15 -8.36 11.64
C VAL A 155 -2.51 -8.61 11.01
N ARG A 156 -3.04 -7.62 10.28
CA ARG A 156 -4.32 -7.76 9.57
C ARG A 156 -4.30 -8.93 8.59
N ARG A 157 -3.20 -9.09 7.84
CA ARG A 157 -3.01 -10.21 6.91
C ARG A 157 -3.07 -11.55 7.65
N TRP A 158 -2.44 -11.67 8.82
CA TRP A 158 -2.54 -12.89 9.63
C TRP A 158 -3.97 -13.23 10.04
N GLU A 159 -4.75 -12.22 10.45
CA GLU A 159 -6.16 -12.38 10.81
C GLU A 159 -7.02 -12.82 9.60
N GLU A 160 -6.64 -12.43 8.39
CA GLU A 160 -7.36 -12.71 7.14
C GLU A 160 -6.97 -14.04 6.46
N LEU A 161 -5.91 -14.72 6.91
CA LEU A 161 -5.38 -15.95 6.28
C LEU A 161 -6.38 -17.11 6.21
N GLY A 162 -7.38 -17.15 7.08
CA GLY A 162 -8.37 -18.24 7.12
C GLY A 162 -7.82 -19.60 7.59
N ILE A 163 -6.56 -19.64 8.04
CA ILE A 163 -5.93 -20.79 8.71
C ILE A 163 -5.44 -20.38 10.11
N PRO A 164 -5.24 -21.32 11.04
CA PRO A 164 -4.74 -21.00 12.38
C PRO A 164 -3.39 -20.27 12.34
N VAL A 165 -3.31 -19.14 13.05
CA VAL A 165 -2.07 -18.41 13.33
C VAL A 165 -1.74 -18.51 14.81
N LYS A 166 -0.59 -19.10 15.15
CA LYS A 166 -0.13 -19.24 16.54
C LYS A 166 1.06 -18.33 16.79
N VAL A 167 0.90 -17.38 17.71
CA VAL A 167 1.98 -16.50 18.16
C VAL A 167 2.70 -17.13 19.34
N LEU A 168 4.02 -17.28 19.25
CA LEU A 168 4.87 -17.74 20.34
C LEU A 168 5.49 -16.53 21.03
N VAL A 169 5.04 -16.27 22.25
CA VAL A 169 5.61 -15.25 23.14
C VAL A 169 6.68 -15.94 23.98
N GLY A 170 7.93 -15.46 23.90
CA GLY A 170 9.00 -15.92 24.78
C GLY A 170 8.70 -15.48 26.22
N GLY A 171 8.56 -16.46 27.12
CA GLY A 171 8.48 -16.25 28.56
C GLY A 171 9.84 -16.37 29.23
#